data_AF-A0A845HGA8-F1
#
_entry.id   AF-A0A845HGA8-F1
#
_cell.length_a   1.000
_cell.length_b   1.000
_cell.length_c   1.000
_cell.angle_alpha   90.00
_cell.angle_beta   90.00
_cell.angle_gamma   90.00
#
_symmetry.space_group_name_H-M   'P 1'
#
loop_
_entity.id
_entity.type
_entity.pdbx_description
1 polymer ?
#
loop_
_entity_poly.entity_id
_entity_poly.type
_entity_poly.pdbx_seq_one_letter_code
_entity_poly.pdbx_strand_id
1 'polypeptide(L)' 'GAAAAHAGAQSSGGIGVRNLRERLAALYGAGATFDLIQLAPAGVRAEMRLPCAS' A
#
# COMPACT_ATOMS: atom_id res chain seq x y z
N GLY A 1 -29.67 15.86 -0.33
CA GLY A 1 -28.40 15.83 -1.07
C GLY A 1 -27.65 14.58 -0.66
N ALA A 2 -27.67 13.57 -1.51
CA ALA A 2 -27.00 12.30 -1.24
C ALA A 2 -25.55 12.41 -1.71
N ALA A 3 -24.62 12.43 -0.75
CA ALA A 3 -23.25 12.04 -1.03
C ALA A 3 -23.18 10.50 -1.04
N ALA A 4 -22.20 9.99 -1.79
CA ALA A 4 -21.77 8.59 -1.88
C ALA A 4 -22.37 7.74 -3.00
N ALA A 5 -21.75 7.88 -4.17
CA ALA A 5 -21.18 6.72 -4.85
C ALA A 5 -19.82 7.13 -5.41
N HIS A 6 -18.75 6.95 -4.63
CA HIS A 6 -17.41 6.97 -5.22
C HIS A 6 -17.30 5.69 -6.04
N ALA A 7 -17.61 5.84 -7.32
CA ALA A 7 -17.59 4.80 -8.33
C ALA A 7 -16.33 3.94 -8.17
N GLY A 8 -16.56 2.63 -8.22
CA GLY A 8 -15.63 1.58 -7.80
C GLY A 8 -14.16 1.91 -8.04
N ALA A 9 -13.41 1.96 -6.95
CA ALA A 9 -11.97 1.86 -6.96
C ALA A 9 -11.61 0.51 -7.60
N GLN A 10 -11.37 0.57 -8.91
CA GLN A 10 -10.77 -0.50 -9.68
C GLN A 10 -9.52 -0.93 -8.92
N SER A 11 -9.39 -2.23 -8.69
CA SER A 11 -8.44 -2.87 -7.77
C SER A 11 -6.96 -2.79 -8.19
N SER A 12 -6.61 -1.83 -9.04
CA SER A 12 -5.22 -1.46 -9.30
C SER A 12 -4.78 -0.46 -8.22
N GLY A 13 -4.12 -0.96 -7.18
CA GLY A 13 -3.54 -0.12 -6.13
C GLY A 13 -2.87 1.13 -6.71
N GLY A 14 -3.21 2.30 -6.18
CA GLY A 14 -2.85 3.59 -6.78
C GLY A 14 -1.35 3.72 -7.09
N ILE A 15 -1.01 4.60 -8.04
CA ILE A 15 0.36 4.78 -8.57
C ILE A 15 1.42 4.89 -7.47
N GLY A 16 1.11 5.56 -6.35
CA GLY A 16 2.02 5.66 -5.20
C GLY A 16 2.37 4.31 -4.56
N VAL A 17 1.39 3.42 -4.39
CA VAL A 17 1.59 2.07 -3.84
C VAL A 17 2.40 1.21 -4.81
N ARG A 18 2.13 1.34 -6.11
CA ARG A 18 2.90 0.65 -7.15
C ARG A 18 4.38 1.09 -7.13
N ASN A 19 4.64 2.38 -7.19
CA ASN A 19 6.01 2.92 -7.18
C ASN A 19 6.76 2.53 -5.90
N LEU A 20 6.08 2.53 -4.76
CA LEU A 20 6.66 2.11 -3.50
C LEU A 20 7.11 0.64 -3.55
N ARG A 21 6.24 -0.26 -4.04
CA ARG A 21 6.57 -1.68 -4.19
C ARG A 21 7.75 -1.92 -5.14
N GLU A 22 7.74 -1.25 -6.29
CA GLU A 22 8.85 -1.33 -7.26
C GLU A 22 10.18 -0.85 -6.64
N ARG A 23 10.15 0.24 -5.87
CA ARG A 23 11.34 0.75 -5.17
C ARG A 23 11.84 -0.19 -4.08
N LEU A 24 10.95 -0.78 -3.30
CA LEU A 24 11.33 -1.75 -2.26
C LEU A 24 11.99 -2.98 -2.88
N ALA A 25 11.44 -3.47 -3.99
CA ALA A 25 12.04 -4.57 -4.73
C ALA A 25 13.42 -4.21 -5.30
N ALA A 26 13.59 -3.00 -5.85
CA ALA A 26 14.85 -2.54 -6.40
C ALA A 26 15.96 -2.38 -5.32
N LEU A 27 15.59 -1.96 -4.12
CA LEU A 27 16.55 -1.70 -3.04
C LEU A 27 16.84 -2.94 -2.19
N TYR A 28 15.83 -3.77 -1.92
CA TYR A 28 15.92 -4.84 -0.92
C TYR A 28 15.53 -6.22 -1.45
N GLY A 29 15.06 -6.32 -2.70
CA GLY A 29 14.55 -7.57 -3.26
C GLY A 29 13.47 -8.18 -2.38
N ALA A 30 13.65 -9.45 -1.99
CA ALA A 30 12.75 -10.16 -1.07
C ALA A 30 12.96 -9.81 0.41
N GLY A 31 13.96 -8.98 0.74
CA GLY A 31 14.30 -8.60 2.12
C GLY A 31 13.39 -7.53 2.74
N ALA A 32 12.52 -6.90 1.95
CA ALA A 32 11.53 -5.94 2.42
C ALA A 32 10.10 -6.44 2.19
N THR A 33 9.19 -6.09 3.09
CA THR A 33 7.75 -6.36 2.94
C THR A 33 6.94 -5.07 3.05
N PHE A 34 5.79 -5.04 2.38
CA PHE A 34 4.85 -3.94 2.43
C PHE A 34 3.40 -4.42 2.29
N ASP A 35 2.60 -4.11 3.31
CA ASP A 35 1.21 -4.53 3.44
C ASP A 35 0.30 -3.32 3.66
N LEU A 36 -0.85 -3.31 3.00
CA LEU A 36 -1.93 -2.35 3.25
C LEU A 36 -3.09 -3.09 3.90
N ILE A 37 -3.37 -2.73 5.14
CA ILE A 37 -4.37 -3.39 5.99
C ILE A 37 -5.54 -2.41 6.13
N GLN A 38 -6.74 -2.83 5.71
CA GLN A 38 -7.96 -2.09 6.03
C GLN A 38 -8.26 -2.25 7.52
N LEU A 39 -8.48 -1.12 8.21
CA LEU A 39 -8.84 -1.10 9.61
C LEU A 39 -10.36 -0.97 9.76
N ALA A 40 -10.92 -1.61 10.78
CA ALA A 40 -12.31 -1.44 11.18
C ALA A 40 -12.44 -0.40 12.30
N PRO A 41 -13.52 0.41 12.35
CA PRO A 41 -14.60 0.49 11.35
C PRO A 41 -14.22 1.26 10.09
N ALA A 42 -13.12 2.01 10.12
CA ALA A 42 -12.60 2.75 8.99
C ALA A 42 -11.09 2.98 9.13
N GLY A 43 -10.44 3.30 8.02
CA GLY A 43 -9.02 3.66 7.96
C GLY A 43 -8.17 2.60 7.28
N VAL A 44 -6.93 2.98 6.99
CA VAL A 44 -5.95 2.13 6.32
C VAL A 44 -4.63 2.22 7.06
N ARG A 45 -4.02 1.08 7.37
CA ARG A 45 -2.66 1.00 7.89
C ARG A 45 -1.73 0.51 6.80
N ALA A 46 -0.63 1.22 6.62
CA ALA A 46 0.53 0.71 5.90
C ALA A 46 1.49 0.08 6.91
N GLU A 47 1.83 -1.19 6.73
CA GLU A 47 2.92 -1.85 7.47
C GLU A 47 4.09 -2.12 6.53
N MET A 48 5.30 -1.82 6.97
CA MET A 48 6.52 -2.02 6.20
C MET A 48 7.60 -2.63 7.10
N ARG A 49 8.36 -3.58 6.56
CA ARG A 49 9.55 -4.14 7.20
C ARG A 49 10.74 -4.00 6.27
N LEU A 50 11.85 -3.53 6.83
CA LEU A 50 13.09 -3.26 6.12
C LEU A 50 14.27 -3.88 6.88
N PRO A 51 15.29 -4.39 6.18
CA PRO A 51 16.55 -4.74 6.82
C PRO A 51 17.19 -3.50 7.48
N CYS A 52 17.82 -3.66 8.65
CA CYS A 52 18.45 -2.56 9.36
C CYS A 52 19.84 -2.18 8.81
N ALA A 53 20.43 -3.00 7.95
CA ALA A 53 21.69 -2.73 7.26
C ALA A 53 21.48 -2.86 5.74
N SER A 54 22.05 -1.90 5.00
CA SER A 54 22.03 -1.83 3.55
C SER A 54 23.08 -2.73 2.92
#